data_AF-A0A3N5ABH3-F1
#
_entry.id   AF-A0A3N5ABH3-F1
#
_cell.length_a   1.000
_cell.length_b   1.000
_cell.length_c   1.000
_cell.angle_alpha   90.00
_cell.angle_beta   90.00
_cell.angle_gamma   90.00
#
_symmetry.space_group_name_H-M   'P 1'
#
loop_
_entity.id
_entity.type
_entity.pdbx_description
1 polymer ?
#
loop_
_entity_poly.entity_id
_entity_poly.type
_entity_poly.pdbx_seq_one_letter_code
_entity_poly.pdbx_strand_id
1 'polypeptide(L)'
;MSPDAPPTPAEIARAFALQQEHAAAEPRDQQAGAAIARRLYGDYLSTLDPEAEGPKPGLLDFIENLSAKDSVTNEDRGPHRAFWSYESKLEGTDRPVPNRFLAKACGQSRGLQVLEDTPAGHRLNGYFLGNEFVVDALAQHFNFDPEKLAAAHGAAWDTLSDRYALATEGLVIAFAADITADSVLGKTEIPALLRNADVGKEGIKFATPLPQHAHLPPDINAFMADPPIRCQLRMGDDDPGKSPEEFAMKLHAIDVPEDRKEAHAAIVDRLSTANSYEELNPPAAGAKRREHMSAFLPGVNLGHGIISAPRSALTGHGVSEPAPPQITPKSSGIEH
;
A
#
# COMPACT_ATOMS: atom_id res chain seq x y z
N MET A 1 12.94 15.60 -2.72
CA MET A 1 11.87 15.06 -1.86
C MET A 1 11.96 13.54 -1.95
N SER A 2 11.81 12.80 -0.85
CA SER A 2 11.86 11.33 -0.91
C SER A 2 10.66 10.81 -1.72
N PRO A 3 10.84 9.87 -2.65
CA PRO A 3 9.75 9.35 -3.48
C PRO A 3 8.57 8.77 -2.67
N ASP A 4 8.87 8.18 -1.52
CA ASP A 4 7.96 7.52 -0.58
C ASP A 4 7.41 8.44 0.53
N ALA A 5 7.73 9.74 0.52
CA ALA A 5 7.21 10.67 1.53
C ALA A 5 5.68 10.73 1.50
N PRO A 6 5.00 11.02 2.63
CA PRO A 6 3.57 11.26 2.64
C PRO A 6 3.14 12.31 1.60
N PRO A 7 1.97 12.17 0.95
CA PRO A 7 1.45 13.16 0.02
C PRO A 7 1.30 14.54 0.67
N THR A 8 1.73 15.56 -0.05
CA THR A 8 1.57 16.97 0.34
C THR A 8 0.13 17.45 0.11
N PRO A 9 -0.31 18.53 0.78
CA PRO A 9 -1.63 19.12 0.50
C PRO A 9 -1.85 19.51 -0.97
N ALA A 10 -0.79 19.94 -1.67
CA ALA A 10 -0.85 20.28 -3.09
C ALA A 10 -1.06 19.05 -3.98
N GLU A 11 -0.41 17.92 -3.67
CA GLU A 11 -0.62 16.66 -4.39
C GLU A 11 -2.02 16.10 -4.13
N ILE A 12 -2.53 16.21 -2.90
CA ILE A 12 -3.90 15.82 -2.56
C ILE A 12 -4.92 16.67 -3.34
N ALA A 13 -4.74 17.99 -3.37
CA ALA A 13 -5.61 18.88 -4.14
C ALA A 13 -5.56 18.56 -5.64
N ARG A 14 -4.35 18.27 -6.17
CA ARG A 14 -4.17 17.86 -7.57
C ARG A 14 -4.84 16.52 -7.86
N ALA A 15 -4.80 15.56 -6.93
CA ALA A 15 -5.48 14.27 -7.07
C ALA A 15 -7.00 14.45 -7.23
N PHE A 16 -7.61 15.33 -6.45
CA PHE A 16 -9.04 15.65 -6.62
C PHE A 16 -9.35 16.37 -7.94
N ALA A 17 -8.48 17.27 -8.39
CA ALA A 17 -8.63 17.89 -9.70
C ALA A 17 -8.55 16.86 -10.83
N LEU A 18 -7.58 15.93 -10.77
CA LEU A 18 -7.43 14.83 -11.72
C LEU A 18 -8.64 13.89 -11.73
N GLN A 19 -9.24 13.62 -10.55
CA GLN A 19 -10.49 12.86 -10.45
C GLN A 19 -11.62 13.57 -11.20
N GLN A 20 -11.77 14.89 -11.00
CA GLN A 20 -12.79 15.68 -11.68
C GLN A 20 -12.56 15.74 -13.19
N GLU A 21 -11.30 15.90 -13.63
CA GLU A 21 -10.91 15.85 -15.05
C GLU A 21 -11.27 14.51 -15.68
N HIS A 22 -11.01 13.38 -15.00
CA HIS A 22 -11.38 12.05 -15.48
C HIS A 22 -12.90 11.89 -15.59
N ALA A 23 -13.64 12.24 -14.53
CA ALA A 23 -15.10 12.17 -14.52
C ALA A 23 -15.76 13.13 -15.54
N ALA A 24 -15.08 14.21 -15.94
CA ALA A 24 -15.52 15.10 -17.01
C ALA A 24 -15.29 14.53 -18.41
N ALA A 25 -14.28 13.67 -18.57
CA ALA A 25 -13.98 12.99 -19.83
C ALA A 25 -14.80 11.71 -20.06
N GLU A 26 -15.34 11.11 -18.99
CA GLU A 26 -16.19 9.92 -19.08
C GLU A 26 -17.46 10.18 -19.93
N PRO A 27 -17.88 9.22 -20.76
CA PRO A 27 -19.17 9.29 -21.46
C PRO A 27 -20.34 9.38 -20.48
N ARG A 28 -21.25 10.32 -20.72
CA ARG A 28 -22.43 10.60 -19.85
C ARG A 28 -23.77 10.34 -20.53
N ASP A 29 -23.74 9.91 -21.79
CA ASP A 29 -24.93 9.59 -22.56
C ASP A 29 -24.62 8.56 -23.66
N GLN A 30 -25.67 8.06 -24.29
CA GLN A 30 -25.59 7.06 -25.36
C GLN A 30 -24.81 7.57 -26.58
N GLN A 31 -24.88 8.87 -26.89
CA GLN A 31 -24.18 9.43 -28.05
C GLN A 31 -22.66 9.43 -27.82
N ALA A 32 -22.22 9.84 -26.63
CA ALA A 32 -20.82 9.80 -26.21
C ALA A 32 -20.31 8.36 -26.13
N GLY A 33 -21.07 7.44 -25.53
CA GLY A 33 -20.72 6.02 -25.48
C GLY A 33 -20.56 5.41 -26.87
N ALA A 34 -21.51 5.66 -27.77
CA ALA A 34 -21.45 5.20 -29.15
C ALA A 34 -20.28 5.79 -29.95
N ALA A 35 -19.89 7.04 -29.68
CA ALA A 35 -18.72 7.64 -30.32
C ALA A 35 -17.43 6.88 -29.94
N ILE A 36 -17.27 6.51 -28.66
CA ILE A 36 -16.12 5.72 -28.20
C ILE A 36 -16.15 4.31 -28.78
N ALA A 37 -17.30 3.63 -28.76
CA ALA A 37 -17.46 2.29 -29.32
C ALA A 37 -17.11 2.26 -30.83
N ARG A 38 -17.55 3.25 -31.60
CA ARG A 38 -17.20 3.39 -33.03
C ARG A 38 -15.70 3.64 -33.22
N ARG A 39 -15.08 4.47 -32.38
CA ARG A 39 -13.62 4.69 -32.43
C ARG A 39 -12.88 3.38 -32.20
N LEU A 40 -13.21 2.64 -31.14
CA LEU A 40 -12.62 1.34 -30.83
C LEU A 40 -12.75 0.35 -32.00
N TYR A 41 -13.94 0.28 -32.59
CA TYR A 41 -14.17 -0.60 -33.74
C TYR A 41 -13.40 -0.16 -34.98
N GLY A 42 -13.31 1.15 -35.25
CA GLY A 42 -12.48 1.69 -36.33
C GLY A 42 -11.00 1.35 -36.15
N ASP A 43 -10.48 1.49 -34.92
CA ASP A 43 -9.10 1.13 -34.59
C ASP A 43 -8.87 -0.38 -34.78
N TYR A 44 -9.81 -1.22 -34.34
CA TYR A 44 -9.78 -2.66 -34.62
C TYR A 44 -9.71 -2.96 -36.11
N LEU A 45 -10.61 -2.40 -36.93
CA LEU A 45 -10.61 -2.61 -38.37
C LEU A 45 -9.28 -2.18 -39.02
N SER A 46 -8.64 -1.12 -38.50
CA SER A 46 -7.33 -0.66 -39.00
C SER A 46 -6.18 -1.63 -38.72
N THR A 47 -6.35 -2.55 -37.76
CA THR A 47 -5.36 -3.61 -37.48
C THR A 47 -5.54 -4.86 -38.33
N LEU A 48 -6.68 -4.98 -39.02
CA LEU A 48 -6.96 -6.12 -39.87
C LEU A 48 -6.23 -5.95 -41.20
N ASP A 49 -5.32 -6.87 -41.50
CA ASP A 49 -4.79 -7.01 -42.85
C ASP A 49 -5.89 -7.60 -43.75
N PRO A 50 -6.33 -6.89 -44.81
CA PRO A 50 -7.33 -7.41 -45.75
C PRO A 50 -6.84 -8.65 -46.48
N GLU A 51 -5.53 -8.77 -46.70
CA GLU A 51 -4.89 -9.81 -47.52
C GLU A 51 -4.37 -11.00 -46.69
N ALA A 52 -4.41 -10.92 -45.36
CA ALA A 52 -3.95 -12.01 -44.50
C ALA A 52 -4.81 -13.27 -44.68
N GLU A 53 -4.16 -14.39 -45.01
CA GLU A 53 -4.79 -15.70 -45.05
C GLU A 53 -5.04 -16.22 -43.63
N GLY A 54 -6.28 -16.61 -43.34
CA GLY A 54 -6.69 -17.20 -42.05
C GLY A 54 -7.80 -16.44 -41.32
N PRO A 55 -8.24 -16.96 -40.16
CA PRO A 55 -9.24 -16.28 -39.34
C PRO A 55 -8.66 -14.96 -38.79
N LYS A 56 -9.40 -13.87 -39.01
CA LYS A 56 -9.06 -12.56 -38.44
C LYS A 56 -9.35 -12.57 -36.94
N PRO A 57 -8.52 -11.92 -36.10
CA PRO A 57 -8.79 -11.81 -34.67
C PRO A 57 -10.13 -11.14 -34.43
N GLY A 58 -10.88 -11.59 -33.43
CA GLY A 58 -12.13 -10.95 -33.04
C GLY A 58 -11.89 -9.59 -32.38
N LEU A 59 -12.94 -8.76 -32.28
CA LEU A 59 -12.85 -7.50 -31.53
C LEU A 59 -12.55 -7.74 -30.03
N LEU A 60 -13.02 -8.85 -29.45
CA LEU A 60 -12.67 -9.27 -28.08
C LEU A 60 -11.16 -9.52 -27.94
N ASP A 61 -10.59 -10.33 -28.83
CA ASP A 61 -9.15 -10.60 -28.84
C ASP A 61 -8.34 -9.30 -29.02
N PHE A 62 -8.82 -8.39 -29.86
CA PHE A 62 -8.23 -7.07 -30.02
C PHE A 62 -8.28 -6.24 -28.72
N ILE A 63 -9.40 -6.25 -28.00
CA ILE A 63 -9.54 -5.54 -26.71
C ILE A 63 -8.59 -6.13 -25.67
N GLU A 64 -8.54 -7.45 -25.56
CA GLU A 64 -7.64 -8.16 -24.63
C GLU A 64 -6.17 -7.83 -24.91
N ASN A 65 -5.81 -7.63 -26.18
CA ASN A 65 -4.44 -7.33 -26.62
C ASN A 65 -4.19 -5.84 -26.93
N LEU A 66 -5.12 -4.95 -26.59
CA LEU A 66 -5.15 -3.56 -27.07
C LEU A 66 -3.86 -2.80 -26.76
N SER A 67 -3.30 -3.02 -25.58
CA SER A 67 -2.09 -2.36 -25.07
C SER A 67 -0.87 -3.29 -25.04
N ALA A 68 -0.97 -4.50 -25.59
CA ALA A 68 0.04 -5.55 -25.46
C ALA A 68 1.40 -5.18 -26.11
N LYS A 69 1.38 -4.33 -27.13
CA LYS A 69 2.58 -3.90 -27.88
C LYS A 69 3.13 -2.55 -27.44
N ASP A 70 2.34 -1.76 -26.71
CA ASP A 70 2.73 -0.41 -26.31
C ASP A 70 3.66 -0.45 -25.10
N SER A 71 4.48 0.59 -24.94
CA SER A 71 5.42 0.69 -23.83
C SER A 71 4.69 0.81 -22.49
N VAL A 72 5.16 0.05 -21.50
CA VAL A 72 4.79 0.16 -20.08
C VAL A 72 5.75 1.08 -19.31
N THR A 73 6.59 1.83 -20.03
CA THR A 73 7.52 2.82 -19.49
C THR A 73 7.12 4.19 -20.03
N ASN A 74 7.12 5.19 -19.16
CA ASN A 74 6.98 6.59 -19.54
C ASN A 74 8.36 7.27 -19.45
N GLU A 75 8.93 7.61 -20.62
CA GLU A 75 10.26 8.21 -20.73
C GLU A 75 10.33 9.64 -20.15
N ASP A 76 9.19 10.32 -20.01
CA ASP A 76 9.10 11.66 -19.40
C ASP A 76 9.05 11.61 -17.86
N ARG A 77 9.38 10.47 -17.26
CA ARG A 77 9.36 10.24 -15.81
C ARG A 77 10.68 9.61 -15.34
N GLY A 78 10.90 9.68 -14.04
CA GLY A 78 12.03 9.06 -13.37
C GLY A 78 11.93 7.53 -13.32
N PRO A 79 12.92 6.86 -12.70
CA PRO A 79 13.01 5.39 -12.73
C PRO A 79 11.99 4.70 -11.81
N HIS A 80 11.47 5.40 -10.81
CA HIS A 80 10.61 4.81 -9.78
C HIS A 80 9.18 4.65 -10.27
N ARG A 81 8.58 3.49 -9.95
CA ARG A 81 7.22 3.14 -10.35
C ARG A 81 6.27 3.21 -9.18
N ALA A 82 5.05 3.61 -9.48
CA ALA A 82 3.97 3.77 -8.53
C ALA A 82 2.83 2.82 -8.86
N PHE A 83 2.40 2.12 -7.82
CA PHE A 83 1.28 1.18 -7.84
C PHE A 83 0.22 1.68 -6.88
N TRP A 84 -1.04 1.35 -7.09
CA TRP A 84 -2.12 1.89 -6.28
C TRP A 84 -3.26 0.90 -6.09
N SER A 85 -4.00 1.07 -4.99
CA SER A 85 -5.26 0.35 -4.79
C SER A 85 -6.28 1.25 -4.10
N TYR A 86 -7.51 1.23 -4.62
CA TYR A 86 -8.70 1.87 -4.06
C TYR A 86 -8.49 3.33 -3.64
N GLU A 87 -8.76 3.67 -2.38
CA GLU A 87 -8.66 5.01 -1.81
C GLU A 87 -8.04 5.00 -0.41
N SER A 88 -7.54 6.15 0.02
CA SER A 88 -6.98 6.33 1.35
C SER A 88 -7.56 7.55 2.04
N LYS A 89 -7.92 7.39 3.32
CA LYS A 89 -8.26 8.51 4.20
C LYS A 89 -6.95 9.13 4.71
N LEU A 90 -6.63 10.32 4.21
CA LEU A 90 -5.43 11.04 4.60
C LEU A 90 -5.75 12.08 5.68
N GLU A 91 -4.74 12.44 6.46
CA GLU A 91 -4.87 13.53 7.44
C GLU A 91 -5.21 14.84 6.72
N GLY A 92 -6.14 15.61 7.31
CA GLY A 92 -6.55 16.91 6.76
C GLY A 92 -7.50 16.84 5.55
N THR A 93 -7.99 15.64 5.16
CA THR A 93 -9.03 15.53 4.12
C THR A 93 -10.38 15.18 4.73
N ASP A 94 -11.47 15.75 4.20
CA ASP A 94 -12.83 15.43 4.66
C ASP A 94 -13.31 14.08 4.12
N ARG A 95 -12.89 13.73 2.91
CA ARG A 95 -13.24 12.48 2.22
C ARG A 95 -11.99 11.68 1.82
N PRO A 96 -12.10 10.36 1.63
CA PRO A 96 -11.03 9.54 1.06
C PRO A 96 -10.55 10.08 -0.29
N VAL A 97 -9.26 9.90 -0.56
CA VAL A 97 -8.61 10.29 -1.82
C VAL A 97 -8.40 9.01 -2.65
N PRO A 98 -8.91 8.94 -3.90
CA PRO A 98 -8.65 7.77 -4.73
C PRO A 98 -7.15 7.68 -5.08
N ASN A 99 -6.55 6.54 -4.76
CA ASN A 99 -5.10 6.37 -4.82
C ASN A 99 -4.56 6.39 -6.24
N ARG A 100 -5.38 6.05 -7.23
CA ARG A 100 -5.08 6.24 -8.65
C ARG A 100 -4.66 7.67 -8.98
N PHE A 101 -5.47 8.64 -8.55
CA PHE A 101 -5.22 10.05 -8.86
C PHE A 101 -4.15 10.63 -7.95
N LEU A 102 -4.01 10.09 -6.73
CA LEU A 102 -2.94 10.46 -5.82
C LEU A 102 -1.56 10.02 -6.34
N ALA A 103 -1.45 8.78 -6.81
CA ALA A 103 -0.26 8.25 -7.47
C ALA A 103 0.09 9.10 -8.69
N LYS A 104 -0.89 9.47 -9.52
CA LYS A 104 -0.70 10.37 -10.66
C LYS A 104 -0.23 11.77 -10.26
N ALA A 105 -0.82 12.37 -9.23
CA ALA A 105 -0.40 13.69 -8.73
C ALA A 105 1.03 13.68 -8.19
N CYS A 106 1.39 12.63 -7.45
CA CYS A 106 2.77 12.42 -6.98
C CYS A 106 3.71 12.10 -8.15
N GLY A 107 3.24 11.37 -9.17
CA GLY A 107 3.98 11.11 -10.40
C GLY A 107 4.34 12.38 -11.17
N GLN A 108 3.41 13.33 -11.26
CA GLN A 108 3.62 14.63 -11.90
C GLN A 108 4.65 15.51 -11.16
N SER A 109 4.67 15.46 -9.84
CA SER A 109 5.49 16.36 -9.00
C SER A 109 6.83 15.75 -8.57
N ARG A 110 6.89 14.42 -8.42
CA ARG A 110 8.07 13.66 -7.97
C ARG A 110 8.73 12.84 -9.09
N GLY A 111 8.11 12.76 -10.26
CA GLY A 111 8.61 11.99 -11.40
C GLY A 111 8.38 10.48 -11.28
N LEU A 112 7.38 10.02 -10.51
CA LEU A 112 6.99 8.61 -10.49
C LEU A 112 6.31 8.22 -11.79
N GLN A 113 6.61 7.04 -12.30
CA GLN A 113 5.84 6.38 -13.35
C GLN A 113 4.59 5.78 -12.74
N VAL A 114 3.44 5.93 -13.39
CA VAL A 114 2.16 5.35 -12.98
C VAL A 114 1.61 4.60 -14.19
N LEU A 115 1.07 3.40 -13.99
CA LEU A 115 0.66 2.52 -15.09
C LEU A 115 -0.26 3.23 -16.11
N GLU A 116 -1.27 3.96 -15.64
CA GLU A 116 -2.23 4.66 -16.49
C GLU A 116 -1.65 5.85 -17.27
N ASP A 117 -0.46 6.32 -16.88
CA ASP A 117 0.27 7.41 -17.55
C ASP A 117 1.33 6.87 -18.54
N THR A 118 1.51 5.55 -18.63
CA THR A 118 2.34 4.93 -19.68
C THR A 118 1.60 4.94 -21.03
N PRO A 119 2.29 4.86 -22.18
CA PRO A 119 1.63 4.73 -23.48
C PRO A 119 0.58 3.60 -23.52
N ALA A 120 0.93 2.44 -22.97
CA ALA A 120 0.03 1.28 -22.90
C ALA A 120 -1.20 1.53 -22.01
N GLY A 121 -1.00 2.07 -20.80
CA GLY A 121 -2.10 2.35 -19.88
C GLY A 121 -2.99 3.50 -20.35
N HIS A 122 -2.42 4.53 -20.96
CA HIS A 122 -3.17 5.64 -21.54
C HIS A 122 -4.12 5.16 -22.64
N ARG A 123 -3.64 4.26 -23.51
CA ARG A 123 -4.45 3.69 -24.58
C ARG A 123 -5.62 2.87 -24.04
N LEU A 124 -5.38 1.94 -23.11
CA LEU A 124 -6.44 1.11 -22.55
C LEU A 124 -7.48 1.94 -21.80
N ASN A 125 -7.02 2.88 -20.96
CA ASN A 125 -7.88 3.77 -20.21
C ASN A 125 -8.73 4.70 -21.10
N GLY A 126 -8.23 5.07 -22.28
CA GLY A 126 -8.89 6.01 -23.18
C GLY A 126 -10.21 5.52 -23.77
N TYR A 127 -10.51 4.21 -23.73
CA TYR A 127 -11.76 3.65 -24.26
C TYR A 127 -12.86 3.47 -23.21
N PHE A 128 -12.59 3.74 -21.93
CA PHE A 128 -13.61 3.68 -20.87
C PHE A 128 -14.44 2.37 -20.91
N LEU A 129 -13.78 1.22 -21.06
CA LEU A 129 -14.44 -0.08 -21.28
C LEU A 129 -15.27 -0.59 -20.09
N GLY A 130 -15.20 0.09 -18.93
CA GLY A 130 -16.10 -0.12 -17.80
C GLY A 130 -17.29 0.84 -17.71
N ASN A 131 -17.43 1.80 -18.63
CA ASN A 131 -18.53 2.76 -18.64
C ASN A 131 -19.78 2.15 -19.29
N GLU A 132 -20.94 2.27 -18.63
CA GLU A 132 -22.19 1.64 -19.06
C GLU A 132 -22.60 2.02 -20.49
N PHE A 133 -22.46 3.29 -20.89
CA PHE A 133 -22.85 3.73 -22.23
C PHE A 133 -21.93 3.17 -23.32
N VAL A 134 -20.66 2.92 -23.01
CA VAL A 134 -19.71 2.28 -23.93
C VAL A 134 -20.03 0.79 -24.05
N VAL A 135 -20.26 0.11 -22.92
CA VAL A 135 -20.63 -1.31 -22.87
C VAL A 135 -21.94 -1.55 -23.64
N ASP A 136 -22.96 -0.73 -23.41
CA ASP A 136 -24.24 -0.82 -24.10
C ASP A 136 -24.10 -0.59 -25.61
N ALA A 137 -23.32 0.41 -26.02
CA ALA A 137 -23.08 0.67 -27.43
C ALA A 137 -22.33 -0.48 -28.11
N LEU A 138 -21.37 -1.11 -27.42
CA LEU A 138 -20.66 -2.29 -27.92
C LEU A 138 -21.62 -3.49 -28.06
N ALA A 139 -22.47 -3.72 -27.07
CA ALA A 139 -23.47 -4.79 -27.10
C ALA A 139 -24.47 -4.60 -28.26
N GLN A 140 -25.04 -3.40 -28.41
CA GLN A 140 -26.08 -3.11 -29.40
C GLN A 140 -25.57 -3.08 -30.84
N HIS A 141 -24.38 -2.52 -31.09
CA HIS A 141 -23.90 -2.26 -32.44
C HIS A 141 -22.89 -3.28 -32.96
N PHE A 142 -22.22 -4.00 -32.05
CA PHE A 142 -21.16 -4.94 -32.40
C PHE A 142 -21.40 -6.35 -31.84
N ASN A 143 -22.62 -6.62 -31.33
CA ASN A 143 -23.09 -7.92 -30.86
C ASN A 143 -22.21 -8.54 -29.77
N PHE A 144 -21.81 -7.71 -28.80
CA PHE A 144 -21.06 -8.15 -27.64
C PHE A 144 -21.96 -8.68 -26.52
N ASP A 145 -21.45 -9.71 -25.85
CA ASP A 145 -21.93 -10.12 -24.54
C ASP A 145 -21.21 -9.27 -23.47
N PRO A 146 -21.93 -8.47 -22.66
CA PRO A 146 -21.34 -7.63 -21.62
C PRO A 146 -20.43 -8.39 -20.65
N GLU A 147 -20.74 -9.65 -20.33
CA GLU A 147 -19.91 -10.46 -19.43
C GLU A 147 -18.55 -10.80 -20.06
N LYS A 148 -18.55 -11.12 -21.36
CA LYS A 148 -17.31 -11.39 -22.10
C LYS A 148 -16.48 -10.12 -22.28
N LEU A 149 -17.12 -8.97 -22.46
CA LEU A 149 -16.42 -7.69 -22.49
C LEU A 149 -15.74 -7.38 -21.15
N ALA A 150 -16.45 -7.58 -20.04
CA ALA A 150 -15.88 -7.40 -18.70
C ALA A 150 -14.69 -8.33 -18.47
N ALA A 151 -14.79 -9.60 -18.89
CA ALA A 151 -13.68 -10.55 -18.81
C ALA A 151 -12.47 -10.13 -19.66
N ALA A 152 -12.67 -9.74 -20.92
CA ALA A 152 -11.59 -9.29 -21.81
C ALA A 152 -10.93 -7.99 -21.31
N HIS A 153 -11.73 -7.05 -20.79
CA HIS A 153 -11.23 -5.83 -20.18
C HIS A 153 -10.40 -6.12 -18.92
N GLY A 154 -10.86 -7.04 -18.07
CA GLY A 154 -10.09 -7.52 -16.90
C GLY A 154 -8.77 -8.16 -17.31
N ALA A 155 -8.78 -9.05 -18.30
CA ALA A 155 -7.59 -9.73 -18.81
C ALA A 155 -6.57 -8.74 -19.42
N ALA A 156 -7.04 -7.70 -20.11
CA ALA A 156 -6.18 -6.63 -20.64
C ALA A 156 -5.44 -5.89 -19.51
N TRP A 157 -6.14 -5.52 -18.42
CA TRP A 157 -5.52 -4.88 -17.27
C TRP A 157 -4.58 -5.82 -16.50
N ASP A 158 -4.95 -7.09 -16.32
CA ASP A 158 -4.09 -8.07 -15.65
C ASP A 158 -2.77 -8.24 -16.43
N THR A 159 -2.84 -8.43 -17.76
CA THR A 159 -1.66 -8.54 -18.63
C THR A 159 -0.80 -7.27 -18.60
N LEU A 160 -1.43 -6.10 -18.62
CA LEU A 160 -0.74 -4.83 -18.57
C LEU A 160 -0.03 -4.61 -17.21
N SER A 161 -0.70 -4.97 -16.12
CA SER A 161 -0.17 -4.87 -14.76
C SER A 161 1.00 -5.81 -14.55
N ASP A 162 0.92 -7.05 -15.06
CA ASP A 162 2.04 -8.01 -15.04
C ASP A 162 3.25 -7.47 -15.79
N ARG A 163 3.07 -6.96 -17.01
CA ARG A 163 4.15 -6.35 -17.79
C ARG A 163 4.77 -5.16 -17.07
N TYR A 164 3.94 -4.36 -16.39
CA TYR A 164 4.42 -3.22 -15.61
C TYR A 164 5.23 -3.65 -14.40
N ALA A 165 4.77 -4.65 -13.63
CA ALA A 165 5.51 -5.21 -12.50
C ALA A 165 6.84 -5.86 -12.94
N LEU A 166 6.85 -6.59 -14.06
CA LEU A 166 8.06 -7.21 -14.61
C LEU A 166 9.11 -6.20 -15.07
N ALA A 167 8.69 -5.09 -15.69
CA ALA A 167 9.61 -4.03 -16.12
C ALA A 167 10.01 -3.07 -14.99
N THR A 168 9.63 -3.35 -13.75
CA THR A 168 9.96 -2.53 -12.60
C THR A 168 11.35 -2.87 -12.06
N GLU A 169 12.13 -1.84 -11.76
CA GLU A 169 13.47 -1.98 -11.20
C GLU A 169 13.64 -1.08 -9.97
N GLY A 170 14.34 -1.57 -8.96
CA GLY A 170 14.69 -0.80 -7.77
C GLY A 170 13.48 -0.44 -6.90
N LEU A 171 13.25 0.86 -6.71
CA LEU A 171 12.28 1.40 -5.76
C LEU A 171 10.88 1.51 -6.36
N VAL A 172 9.91 0.97 -5.62
CA VAL A 172 8.47 1.01 -5.87
C VAL A 172 7.75 1.77 -4.77
N ILE A 173 6.82 2.65 -5.16
CA ILE A 173 5.96 3.39 -4.24
C ILE A 173 4.52 2.91 -4.38
N ALA A 174 4.03 2.21 -3.36
CA ALA A 174 2.62 1.81 -3.26
C ALA A 174 1.77 2.92 -2.63
N PHE A 175 0.66 3.24 -3.28
CA PHE A 175 -0.42 4.10 -2.80
C PHE A 175 -1.61 3.22 -2.44
N ALA A 176 -1.63 2.70 -1.23
CA ALA A 176 -2.68 1.84 -0.72
C ALA A 176 -2.75 2.00 0.80
N ALA A 177 -3.95 2.16 1.37
CA ALA A 177 -4.11 2.09 2.83
C ALA A 177 -3.89 0.65 3.30
N ASP A 178 -4.59 -0.29 2.66
CA ASP A 178 -4.43 -1.73 2.83
C ASP A 178 -4.44 -2.42 1.47
N ILE A 179 -3.99 -3.68 1.43
CA ILE A 179 -3.94 -4.50 0.21
C ILE A 179 -5.04 -5.55 0.28
N THR A 180 -6.12 -5.38 -0.47
CA THR A 180 -7.17 -6.40 -0.61
C THR A 180 -6.70 -7.57 -1.48
N ALA A 181 -7.01 -8.80 -1.06
CA ALA A 181 -6.57 -10.01 -1.75
C ALA A 181 -7.05 -10.09 -3.21
N ASP A 182 -8.27 -9.62 -3.50
CA ASP A 182 -8.86 -9.67 -4.84
C ASP A 182 -8.54 -8.44 -5.71
N SER A 183 -7.85 -7.44 -5.16
CA SER A 183 -7.40 -6.28 -5.95
C SER A 183 -6.30 -6.69 -6.93
N VAL A 184 -6.17 -6.00 -8.07
CA VAL A 184 -5.05 -6.21 -9.02
C VAL A 184 -3.71 -6.06 -8.30
N LEU A 185 -3.60 -5.07 -7.41
CA LEU A 185 -2.44 -4.87 -6.55
C LEU A 185 -2.11 -6.12 -5.71
N GLY A 186 -3.11 -6.66 -5.00
CA GLY A 186 -2.91 -7.77 -4.06
C GLY A 186 -2.78 -9.15 -4.71
N LYS A 187 -3.54 -9.41 -5.78
CA LYS A 187 -3.60 -10.71 -6.48
C LYS A 187 -2.45 -10.88 -7.48
N THR A 188 -2.04 -9.80 -8.15
CA THR A 188 -1.14 -9.83 -9.31
C THR A 188 0.17 -9.09 -9.03
N GLU A 189 0.10 -7.77 -8.80
CA GLU A 189 1.27 -6.89 -8.86
C GLU A 189 2.25 -7.11 -7.70
N ILE A 190 1.77 -7.12 -6.46
CA ILE A 190 2.61 -7.32 -5.28
C ILE A 190 3.30 -8.70 -5.30
N PRO A 191 2.61 -9.82 -5.57
CA PRO A 191 3.28 -11.11 -5.75
C PRO A 191 4.36 -11.10 -6.83
N ALA A 192 4.13 -10.41 -7.96
CA ALA A 192 5.13 -10.29 -9.03
C ALA A 192 6.34 -9.46 -8.58
N LEU A 193 6.12 -8.33 -7.91
CA LEU A 193 7.19 -7.46 -7.38
C LEU A 193 8.03 -8.15 -6.29
N LEU A 194 7.41 -8.94 -5.42
CA LEU A 194 8.12 -9.72 -4.40
C LEU A 194 9.04 -10.79 -4.99
N ARG A 195 8.67 -11.38 -6.15
CA ARG A 195 9.52 -12.34 -6.88
C ARG A 195 10.56 -11.68 -7.77
N ASN A 196 10.43 -10.38 -8.03
CA ASN A 196 11.36 -9.63 -8.87
C ASN A 196 12.65 -9.35 -8.07
N ALA A 197 13.78 -9.87 -8.55
CA ALA A 197 15.08 -9.75 -7.89
C ALA A 197 15.60 -8.32 -7.80
N ASP A 198 15.18 -7.44 -8.71
CA ASP A 198 15.58 -6.03 -8.74
C ASP A 198 14.76 -5.14 -7.79
N VAL A 199 13.67 -5.69 -7.22
CA VAL A 199 12.76 -4.97 -6.32
C VAL A 199 12.74 -5.65 -4.95
N GLY A 200 12.18 -6.86 -4.88
CA GLY A 200 11.95 -7.59 -3.63
C GLY A 200 11.14 -6.80 -2.59
N LYS A 201 11.02 -7.36 -1.38
CA LYS A 201 10.30 -6.70 -0.26
C LYS A 201 10.95 -5.37 0.16
N GLU A 202 12.27 -5.25 0.01
CA GLU A 202 13.02 -4.06 0.41
C GLU A 202 12.80 -2.87 -0.53
N GLY A 203 12.55 -3.14 -1.81
CA GLY A 203 12.26 -2.14 -2.83
C GLY A 203 10.84 -1.58 -2.76
N ILE A 204 9.91 -2.21 -2.04
CA ILE A 204 8.52 -1.74 -1.92
C ILE A 204 8.38 -0.80 -0.72
N LYS A 205 7.97 0.44 -0.97
CA LYS A 205 7.67 1.46 0.05
C LYS A 205 6.23 1.94 -0.11
N PHE A 206 5.69 2.61 0.90
CA PHE A 206 4.32 3.11 0.89
C PHE A 206 4.29 4.61 1.17
N ALA A 207 3.65 5.39 0.30
CA ALA A 207 3.45 6.81 0.53
C ALA A 207 2.25 7.09 1.46
N THR A 208 1.30 6.17 1.52
CA THR A 208 0.09 6.27 2.34
C THR A 208 0.29 5.54 3.68
N PRO A 209 -0.10 6.12 4.83
CA PRO A 209 0.02 5.44 6.10
C PRO A 209 -0.87 4.19 6.15
N LEU A 210 -0.45 3.18 6.93
CA LEU A 210 -1.32 2.07 7.31
C LEU A 210 -2.35 2.60 8.33
N PRO A 211 -3.66 2.31 8.18
CA PRO A 211 -4.65 2.62 9.21
C PRO A 211 -4.26 2.01 10.56
N GLN A 212 -4.56 2.71 11.65
CA GLN A 212 -4.36 2.16 12.99
C GLN A 212 -5.52 1.22 13.33
N HIS A 213 -5.18 0.00 13.74
CA HIS A 213 -6.14 -1.01 14.13
C HIS A 213 -6.36 -0.93 15.64
N ALA A 214 -7.50 -0.38 16.05
CA ALA A 214 -7.79 -0.08 17.46
C ALA A 214 -7.78 -1.33 18.38
N HIS A 215 -8.01 -2.51 17.80
CA HIS A 215 -8.01 -3.78 18.52
C HIS A 215 -6.60 -4.37 18.71
N LEU A 216 -5.58 -3.84 18.00
CA LEU A 216 -4.19 -4.27 18.11
C LEU A 216 -3.38 -3.32 18.99
N PRO A 217 -2.47 -3.85 19.83
CA PRO A 217 -1.47 -3.04 20.53
C PRO A 217 -0.61 -2.18 19.58
N PRO A 218 -0.10 -1.03 20.04
CA PRO A 218 0.68 -0.10 19.20
C PRO A 218 1.94 -0.71 18.58
N ASP A 219 2.60 -1.65 19.26
CA ASP A 219 3.80 -2.32 18.77
C ASP A 219 3.50 -3.27 17.61
N ILE A 220 2.34 -3.95 17.61
CA ILE A 220 1.89 -4.78 16.49
C ILE A 220 1.50 -3.90 15.30
N ASN A 221 0.75 -2.82 15.54
CA ASN A 221 0.44 -1.83 14.50
C ASN A 221 1.71 -1.25 13.85
N ALA A 222 2.71 -0.90 14.66
CA ALA A 222 3.99 -0.39 14.16
C ALA A 222 4.77 -1.43 13.36
N PHE A 223 4.75 -2.69 13.79
CA PHE A 223 5.36 -3.80 13.07
C PHE A 223 4.69 -4.04 11.70
N MET A 224 3.36 -4.05 11.65
CA MET A 224 2.60 -4.19 10.41
C MET A 224 2.80 -3.02 9.44
N ALA A 225 3.10 -1.83 9.96
CA ALA A 225 3.34 -0.64 9.14
C ALA A 225 4.71 -0.64 8.44
N ASP A 226 5.64 -1.50 8.85
CA ASP A 226 6.97 -1.63 8.24
C ASP A 226 6.83 -2.15 6.78
N PRO A 227 7.34 -1.44 5.74
CA PRO A 227 7.04 -1.77 4.35
C PRO A 227 7.32 -3.22 3.91
N PRO A 228 8.46 -3.87 4.27
CA PRO A 228 8.73 -5.25 3.91
C PRO A 228 7.74 -6.25 4.52
N ILE A 229 7.11 -5.90 5.64
CA ILE A 229 6.06 -6.69 6.30
C ILE A 229 4.71 -6.39 5.64
N ARG A 230 4.37 -5.10 5.53
CA ARG A 230 3.09 -4.61 5.00
C ARG A 230 2.76 -5.15 3.61
N CYS A 231 3.74 -5.23 2.71
CA CYS A 231 3.50 -5.74 1.35
C CYS A 231 3.09 -7.23 1.32
N GLN A 232 3.30 -7.97 2.41
CA GLN A 232 2.94 -9.39 2.48
C GLN A 232 1.61 -9.64 3.19
N LEU A 233 1.06 -8.63 3.87
CA LEU A 233 -0.23 -8.70 4.56
C LEU A 233 -1.38 -8.34 3.63
N ARG A 234 -2.58 -8.82 3.96
CA ARG A 234 -3.84 -8.50 3.27
C ARG A 234 -4.84 -7.87 4.23
N MET A 235 -5.70 -7.03 3.67
CA MET A 235 -6.82 -6.45 4.40
C MET A 235 -7.67 -7.59 5.00
N GLY A 236 -7.87 -7.55 6.32
CA GLY A 236 -8.65 -8.56 7.04
C GLY A 236 -7.87 -9.82 7.46
N ASP A 237 -6.54 -9.84 7.28
CA ASP A 237 -5.70 -10.83 7.96
C ASP A 237 -5.76 -10.66 9.49
N ASP A 238 -5.94 -9.43 9.95
CA ASP A 238 -6.12 -9.01 11.34
C ASP A 238 -7.60 -8.69 11.67
N ASP A 239 -8.56 -9.31 10.98
CA ASP A 239 -9.99 -9.04 11.23
C ASP A 239 -10.34 -9.32 12.72
N PRO A 240 -10.88 -8.34 13.47
CA PRO A 240 -11.26 -8.53 14.88
C PRO A 240 -12.42 -9.54 15.06
N GLY A 241 -13.13 -9.90 13.98
CA GLY A 241 -14.10 -10.99 13.97
C GLY A 241 -13.48 -12.39 13.93
N LYS A 242 -12.16 -12.50 13.71
CA LYS A 242 -11.38 -13.74 13.72
C LYS A 242 -10.56 -13.86 15.01
N SER A 243 -9.92 -15.01 15.24
CA SER A 243 -9.06 -15.17 16.42
C SER A 243 -7.67 -14.53 16.22
N PRO A 244 -7.00 -14.09 17.30
CA PRO A 244 -5.59 -13.71 17.25
C PRO A 244 -4.68 -14.83 16.73
N GLU A 245 -5.02 -16.10 16.99
CA GLU A 245 -4.29 -17.27 16.50
C GLU A 245 -4.32 -17.36 14.97
N GLU A 246 -5.47 -17.11 14.33
CA GLU A 246 -5.56 -17.06 12.87
C GLU A 246 -4.65 -15.98 12.28
N PHE A 247 -4.60 -14.80 12.92
CA PHE A 247 -3.69 -13.74 12.51
C PHE A 247 -2.22 -14.12 12.73
N ALA A 248 -1.90 -14.80 13.84
CA ALA A 248 -0.57 -15.33 14.12
C ALA A 248 -0.10 -16.29 13.01
N MET A 249 -0.98 -17.17 12.53
CA MET A 249 -0.67 -18.08 11.42
C MET A 249 -0.32 -17.34 10.13
N LYS A 250 -1.04 -16.25 9.82
CA LYS A 250 -0.75 -15.41 8.66
C LYS A 250 0.57 -14.70 8.80
N LEU A 251 0.81 -14.05 9.95
CA LEU A 251 2.07 -13.39 10.23
C LEU A 251 3.24 -14.37 10.20
N HIS A 252 3.10 -15.57 10.75
CA HIS A 252 4.17 -16.58 10.75
C HIS A 252 4.63 -16.97 9.33
N ALA A 253 3.73 -16.91 8.34
CA ALA A 253 4.01 -17.32 6.98
C ALA A 253 4.77 -16.27 6.14
N ILE A 254 4.96 -15.04 6.64
CA ILE A 254 5.63 -13.97 5.90
C ILE A 254 7.15 -14.03 6.06
N ASP A 255 7.86 -13.49 5.08
CA ASP A 255 9.32 -13.38 5.11
C ASP A 255 9.78 -12.02 5.66
N VAL A 256 10.36 -11.99 6.86
CA VAL A 256 10.78 -10.74 7.53
C VAL A 256 12.29 -10.46 7.36
N PRO A 257 12.73 -9.19 7.36
CA PRO A 257 14.15 -8.85 7.42
C PRO A 257 14.86 -9.46 8.64
N GLU A 258 16.17 -9.73 8.55
CA GLU A 258 16.94 -10.40 9.61
C GLU A 258 16.85 -9.68 10.97
N ASP A 259 16.92 -8.34 10.96
CA ASP A 259 16.84 -7.49 12.14
C ASP A 259 15.42 -7.41 12.74
N ARG A 260 14.42 -7.96 12.05
CA ARG A 260 13.02 -8.02 12.49
C ARG A 260 12.59 -9.39 13.00
N LYS A 261 13.39 -10.45 12.82
CA LYS A 261 13.03 -11.83 13.18
C LYS A 261 12.67 -12.03 14.66
N GLU A 262 13.39 -11.38 15.57
CA GLU A 262 13.12 -11.49 17.01
C GLU A 262 11.76 -10.86 17.37
N ALA A 263 11.50 -9.64 16.88
CA ALA A 263 10.22 -8.96 17.09
C ALA A 263 9.06 -9.74 16.45
N HIS A 264 9.27 -10.28 15.25
CA HIS A 264 8.31 -11.14 14.56
C HIS A 264 7.94 -12.37 15.37
N ALA A 265 8.94 -13.12 15.86
CA ALA A 265 8.71 -14.31 16.67
C ALA A 265 7.96 -13.98 17.97
N ALA A 266 8.33 -12.89 18.64
CA ALA A 266 7.65 -12.45 19.87
C ALA A 266 6.18 -12.05 19.62
N ILE A 267 5.90 -11.35 18.51
CA ILE A 267 4.52 -10.97 18.14
C ILE A 267 3.69 -12.20 17.79
N VAL A 268 4.24 -13.14 17.01
CA VAL A 268 3.56 -14.39 16.64
C VAL A 268 3.26 -15.25 17.88
N ASP A 269 4.21 -15.37 18.82
CA ASP A 269 3.99 -16.09 20.08
C ASP A 269 2.89 -15.43 20.92
N ARG A 270 2.92 -14.09 21.05
CA ARG A 270 1.90 -13.34 21.79
C ARG A 270 0.51 -13.48 21.19
N LEU A 271 0.40 -13.45 19.86
CA LEU A 271 -0.87 -13.62 19.15
C LEU A 271 -1.38 -15.07 19.23
N SER A 272 -0.49 -16.06 19.11
CA SER A 272 -0.89 -17.48 19.12
C SER A 272 -1.32 -17.98 20.50
N THR A 273 -0.89 -17.32 21.58
CA THR A 273 -1.23 -17.68 22.96
C THR A 273 -2.41 -16.91 23.54
N ALA A 274 -2.86 -15.83 22.88
CA ALA A 274 -3.98 -15.03 23.31
C ALA A 274 -5.32 -15.64 22.85
N ASN A 275 -6.28 -15.74 23.75
CA ASN A 275 -7.63 -16.24 23.40
C ASN A 275 -8.49 -15.15 22.75
N SER A 276 -8.11 -13.88 22.92
CA SER A 276 -8.83 -12.71 22.40
C SER A 276 -7.89 -11.52 22.21
N TYR A 277 -8.28 -10.56 21.38
CA TYR A 277 -7.47 -9.36 21.13
C TYR A 277 -7.35 -8.47 22.39
N GLU A 278 -8.32 -8.53 23.30
CA GLU A 278 -8.29 -7.80 24.57
C GLU A 278 -7.12 -8.26 25.48
N GLU A 279 -6.75 -9.54 25.42
CA GLU A 279 -5.65 -10.12 26.20
C GLU A 279 -4.26 -9.66 25.71
N LEU A 280 -4.16 -9.12 24.49
CA LEU A 280 -2.90 -8.64 23.92
C LEU A 280 -2.46 -7.30 24.51
N ASN A 281 -3.41 -6.55 25.07
CA ASN A 281 -3.09 -5.30 25.75
C ASN A 281 -2.49 -5.65 27.12
N PRO A 282 -1.33 -5.08 27.49
CA PRO A 282 -0.80 -5.30 28.82
C PRO A 282 -1.88 -4.89 29.83
N PRO A 283 -2.15 -5.71 30.87
CA PRO A 283 -3.15 -5.37 31.85
C PRO A 283 -2.78 -4.00 32.41
N ALA A 284 -3.71 -3.04 32.30
CA ALA A 284 -3.54 -1.72 32.88
C ALA A 284 -3.03 -1.93 34.31
N ALA A 285 -1.80 -1.47 34.57
CA ALA A 285 -1.14 -1.64 35.85
C ALA A 285 -2.07 -1.08 36.95
N GLY A 286 -2.79 -1.98 37.63
CA GLY A 286 -3.91 -1.58 38.48
C GLY A 286 -5.10 -2.53 38.59
N ALA A 287 -5.05 -3.77 38.08
CA ALA A 287 -6.10 -4.76 38.34
C ALA A 287 -5.55 -5.99 39.08
N LYS A 288 -5.56 -5.88 40.42
CA LYS A 288 -5.54 -6.96 41.41
C LYS A 288 -4.37 -7.94 41.32
N ARG A 289 -3.31 -7.61 42.05
CA ARG A 289 -2.47 -8.59 42.74
C ARG A 289 -3.41 -9.57 43.46
N ARG A 290 -3.63 -10.76 42.91
CA ARG A 290 -4.26 -11.87 43.63
C ARG A 290 -3.36 -12.12 44.83
N GLU A 291 -3.78 -11.64 45.99
CA GLU A 291 -3.23 -12.05 47.27
C GLU A 291 -3.40 -13.57 47.36
N HIS A 292 -2.31 -14.29 47.15
CA HIS A 292 -2.20 -15.65 47.63
C HIS A 292 -2.36 -15.58 49.15
N MET A 293 -3.50 -16.08 49.64
CA MET A 293 -3.71 -16.34 51.05
C MET A 293 -2.60 -17.26 51.55
N SER A 294 -1.59 -16.68 52.21
CA SER A 294 -0.73 -17.44 53.12
C SER A 294 -1.53 -17.65 54.40
N ALA A 295 -1.94 -18.90 54.60
CA ALA A 295 -2.60 -19.34 55.81
C ALA A 295 -1.72 -19.04 57.03
N PHE A 296 -2.33 -18.35 57.99
CA PHE A 296 -1.83 -18.20 59.35
C PHE A 296 -1.46 -19.56 59.96
N LEU A 297 -0.23 -19.69 60.46
CA LEU A 297 0.13 -20.60 61.53
C LEU A 297 0.75 -19.76 62.67
N PRO A 298 0.24 -19.84 63.91
CA PRO A 298 0.74 -19.02 65.00
C PRO A 298 1.96 -19.66 65.67
N GLY A 299 2.95 -18.82 65.97
CA GLY A 299 3.90 -19.03 67.05
C GLY A 299 5.26 -19.57 66.64
N VAL A 300 6.25 -18.68 66.46
CA VAL A 300 7.48 -18.65 67.27
C VAL A 300 7.96 -17.19 67.27
N ASN A 301 8.15 -16.65 68.47
CA ASN A 301 8.62 -15.30 68.75
C ASN A 301 10.13 -15.39 69.04
N LEU A 302 10.99 -14.64 68.33
CA LEU A 302 12.39 -14.43 68.72
C LEU A 302 12.92 -13.12 68.13
N GLY A 303 13.12 -12.14 69.01
CA GLY A 303 14.37 -11.35 69.02
C GLY A 303 14.42 -10.04 68.22
N HIS A 304 13.96 -8.95 68.86
CA HIS A 304 14.60 -7.64 68.98
C HIS A 304 15.74 -7.25 68.01
N GLY A 305 15.51 -6.15 67.27
CA GLY A 305 16.54 -5.31 66.65
C GLY A 305 15.94 -3.97 66.22
N ILE A 306 16.14 -2.96 67.04
CA ILE A 306 15.44 -1.66 67.07
C ILE A 306 16.30 -0.58 66.36
N ILE A 307 15.65 0.25 65.52
CA ILE A 307 15.87 1.70 65.26
C ILE A 307 17.19 2.09 64.54
N SER A 308 17.29 3.09 63.67
CA SER A 308 16.36 3.99 62.97
C SER A 308 17.16 4.77 61.92
N ALA A 309 16.47 5.24 60.88
CA ALA A 309 16.90 6.37 60.07
C ALA A 309 16.68 7.72 60.80
N PRO A 310 17.36 8.78 60.37
CA PRO A 310 16.71 10.07 60.17
C PRO A 310 17.00 10.60 58.75
N ARG A 311 15.98 10.92 57.93
CA ARG A 311 15.18 12.17 57.86
C ARG A 311 15.98 13.44 57.55
N SER A 312 15.73 13.92 56.32
CA SER A 312 15.34 15.28 55.91
C SER A 312 16.37 16.41 56.00
N ALA A 313 16.62 17.10 54.87
CA ALA A 313 16.09 18.45 54.63
C ALA A 313 16.75 19.19 53.43
N LEU A 314 15.86 19.77 52.62
CA LEU A 314 15.91 21.10 51.98
C LEU A 314 16.84 21.43 50.78
N THR A 315 16.13 21.93 49.75
CA THR A 315 16.38 23.13 48.91
C THR A 315 17.39 23.12 47.77
N GLY A 316 16.92 23.57 46.60
CA GLY A 316 17.75 24.37 45.69
C GLY A 316 17.49 24.12 44.21
N HIS A 317 16.81 25.05 43.54
CA HIS A 317 16.75 25.17 42.09
C HIS A 317 18.16 25.31 41.46
N GLY A 318 18.32 24.79 40.24
CA GLY A 318 19.47 25.12 39.39
C GLY A 318 19.54 24.28 38.12
N VAL A 319 18.91 24.76 37.05
CA VAL A 319 19.22 24.33 35.68
C VAL A 319 20.53 25.01 35.26
N SER A 320 21.51 24.25 34.78
CA SER A 320 22.50 24.66 33.76
C SER A 320 23.28 23.45 33.25
N GLU A 321 23.16 23.19 31.95
CA GLU A 321 23.95 22.20 31.18
C GLU A 321 25.44 22.59 31.11
N PRO A 322 26.35 21.62 30.90
CA PRO A 322 27.68 21.90 30.36
C PRO A 322 27.74 21.62 28.85
N ALA A 323 28.17 22.63 28.09
CA ALA A 323 28.50 22.56 26.66
C ALA A 323 29.76 21.71 26.39
N PRO A 324 29.89 21.08 25.19
CA PRO A 324 31.07 20.33 24.79
C PRO A 324 32.22 21.23 24.29
N PRO A 325 33.49 20.79 24.38
CA PRO A 325 34.64 21.61 24.00
C PRO A 325 34.86 21.66 22.48
N GLN A 326 35.07 22.89 21.98
CA GLN A 326 35.54 23.20 20.63
C GLN A 326 37.03 22.88 20.46
N ILE A 327 37.40 22.24 19.35
CA ILE A 327 38.78 22.18 18.85
C ILE A 327 38.84 23.04 17.58
N THR A 328 39.61 24.12 17.63
CA THR A 328 39.89 25.04 16.52
C THR A 328 41.10 24.60 15.68
N PRO A 329 41.23 25.12 14.44
CA PRO A 329 41.87 24.42 13.32
C PRO A 329 43.33 24.83 13.06
N LYS A 330 44.03 24.07 12.21
CA LYS A 330 45.25 24.53 11.52
C LYS A 330 45.07 24.49 9.99
N SER A 331 45.66 25.52 9.39
CA SER A 331 45.48 26.07 8.06
C SER A 331 46.33 25.40 6.98
N SER A 332 45.72 25.26 5.80
CA SER A 332 46.18 25.49 4.41
C SER A 332 47.49 24.89 3.89
N GLY A 333 47.35 24.19 2.75
CA GLY A 333 48.35 24.03 1.70
C GLY A 333 47.67 23.58 0.40
N ILE A 334 47.54 24.49 -0.56
CA ILE A 334 47.19 24.25 -1.97
C ILE A 334 48.46 23.76 -2.68
N GLU A 335 48.35 22.86 -3.65
CA GLU A 335 49.07 22.96 -4.95
C GLU A 335 48.62 21.88 -5.96
N HIS A 336 48.21 22.41 -7.13
CA HIS A 336 48.12 21.89 -8.51
C HIS A 336 47.33 20.63 -8.88
#